data_AF-A0A7L2RUS1-F1
#
_entry.id   AF-A0A7L2RUS1-F1
#
_cell.length_a   1.000
_cell.length_b   1.000
_cell.length_c   1.000
_cell.angle_alpha   90.00
_cell.angle_beta   90.00
_cell.angle_gamma   90.00
#
_symmetry.space_group_name_H-M   'P 1'
#
loop_
_entity.id
_entity.type
_entity.pdbx_description
1 polymer ?
#
loop_
_entity_poly.entity_id
_entity_poly.type
_entity_poly.pdbx_seq_one_letter_code
_entity_poly.pdbx_strand_id
1 'polypeptide(L)'
;LTRRAPAGLMWLRHGGGGLRHMCERGDGLSRYGWLMHDGENFGVQEIRDEGLVLRTEFVKQPGGDHGGDWSWRVTARTEGNGPAPLLSLFFYVATDGQGTLRPVLENGTRLAAVEGTAQELGDFTVTFLPPTGEGGEGPKYASYNFLAAGVPGLHRLTDLVRHSLREGPVFSPPGRPRRRYFGVSGTGALPGEPPQGQLLLHQVTLEAPAVLEVALE
;
A
#
# COMPACT_ATOMS: atom_id res chain seq x y z
N LEU A 1 -19.75 -10.88 -7.91
CA LEU A 1 -18.36 -11.37 -7.97
C LEU A 1 -17.59 -10.40 -8.85
N THR A 2 -16.80 -9.51 -8.25
CA THR A 2 -15.98 -8.54 -8.97
C THR A 2 -14.82 -9.28 -9.63
N ARG A 3 -14.84 -9.42 -10.97
CA ARG A 3 -13.80 -10.11 -11.76
C ARG A 3 -12.53 -9.27 -11.96
N ARG A 4 -12.19 -8.44 -10.97
CA ARG A 4 -11.09 -7.48 -11.00
C ARG A 4 -10.07 -7.86 -9.94
N ALA A 5 -8.79 -7.55 -10.18
CA ALA A 5 -7.77 -7.62 -9.14
C ALA A 5 -7.88 -6.35 -8.26
N PRO A 6 -8.46 -6.41 -7.06
CA PRO A 6 -8.49 -5.24 -6.18
C PRO A 6 -7.07 -4.81 -5.81
N ALA A 7 -6.80 -3.52 -6.01
CA ALA A 7 -5.66 -2.84 -5.42
C ALA A 7 -6.11 -1.95 -4.26
N GLY A 8 -5.26 -1.75 -3.26
CA GLY A 8 -5.61 -0.92 -2.11
C GLY A 8 -4.42 -0.47 -1.27
N LEU A 9 -4.73 0.36 -0.27
CA LEU A 9 -3.78 0.96 0.66
C LEU A 9 -4.18 0.66 2.09
N MET A 10 -3.21 0.22 2.89
CA MET A 10 -3.29 0.25 4.35
C MET A 10 -2.20 1.17 4.89
N TRP A 11 -2.33 1.65 6.12
CA TRP A 11 -1.27 2.41 6.79
C TRP A 11 -1.17 2.09 8.27
N LEU A 12 0.04 2.28 8.81
CA LEU A 12 0.35 2.09 10.21
C LEU A 12 1.35 3.16 10.64
N ARG A 13 1.00 3.93 11.67
CA ARG A 13 1.95 4.79 12.38
C ARG A 13 2.64 3.98 13.48
N HIS A 14 3.96 4.02 13.53
CA HIS A 14 4.71 3.36 14.60
C HIS A 14 4.74 4.25 15.85
N GLY A 15 4.53 3.64 17.02
CA GLY A 15 4.49 4.35 18.30
C GLY A 15 3.13 4.97 18.66
N GLY A 16 2.06 4.67 17.91
CA GLY A 16 0.68 5.05 18.22
C GLY A 16 -0.29 4.62 17.11
N GLY A 17 -1.48 4.16 17.50
CA GLY A 17 -2.51 3.65 16.59
C GLY A 17 -2.37 2.18 16.20
N GLY A 18 -3.27 1.69 15.35
CA GLY A 18 -3.25 0.34 14.79
C GLY A 18 -3.26 0.35 13.26
N LEU A 19 -3.13 -0.83 12.63
CA LEU A 19 -3.25 -0.95 11.17
C LEU A 19 -4.63 -0.45 10.72
N ARG A 20 -4.63 0.50 9.78
CA ARG A 20 -5.82 1.06 9.15
C ARG A 20 -6.02 0.49 7.75
N HIS A 21 -7.26 0.20 7.37
CA HIS A 21 -7.58 -0.27 6.04
C HIS A 21 -8.95 0.24 5.58
N MET A 22 -10.02 -0.13 6.27
CA MET A 22 -11.37 0.36 6.01
C MET A 22 -11.65 1.61 6.85
N CYS A 23 -12.58 2.44 6.39
CA CYS A 23 -13.12 3.56 7.17
C CYS A 23 -14.24 3.04 8.08
N GLU A 24 -13.92 2.31 9.16
CA GLU A 24 -14.95 1.77 10.04
C GLU A 24 -15.44 2.85 11.03
N ARG A 25 -16.75 2.81 11.33
CA ARG A 25 -17.35 3.66 12.37
C ARG A 25 -16.81 3.21 13.73
N GLY A 26 -15.83 3.92 14.27
CA GLY A 26 -15.20 3.60 15.55
C GLY A 26 -13.68 3.82 15.57
N ASP A 27 -13.09 4.03 14.41
CA ASP A 27 -11.62 4.07 14.24
C ASP A 27 -10.96 5.35 14.76
N GLY A 28 -11.74 6.35 15.17
CA GLY A 28 -11.20 7.63 15.64
C GLY A 28 -10.57 8.49 14.53
N LEU A 29 -10.82 8.17 13.25
CA LEU A 29 -10.41 9.02 12.13
C LEU A 29 -11.01 10.42 12.28
N SER A 30 -10.16 11.43 12.33
CA SER A 30 -10.60 12.81 12.58
C SER A 30 -11.36 13.38 11.38
N ARG A 31 -10.95 13.04 10.15
CA ARG A 31 -11.62 13.43 8.90
C ARG A 31 -11.16 12.55 7.75
N TYR A 32 -12.08 12.16 6.87
CA TYR A 32 -11.75 11.56 5.58
C TYR A 32 -12.79 11.98 4.54
N GLY A 33 -12.38 12.13 3.28
CA GLY A 33 -13.33 12.44 2.21
C GLY A 33 -12.68 12.77 0.88
N TRP A 34 -13.47 12.68 -0.18
CA TRP A 34 -13.10 13.19 -1.51
C TRP A 34 -13.10 14.72 -1.49
N LEU A 35 -12.00 15.31 -1.92
CA LEU A 35 -11.90 16.74 -2.21
C LEU A 35 -12.39 17.04 -3.62
N MET A 36 -12.06 16.15 -4.56
CA MET A 36 -12.47 16.22 -5.97
C MET A 36 -12.62 14.79 -6.50
N HIS A 37 -13.63 14.53 -7.32
CA HIS A 37 -13.70 13.34 -8.17
C HIS A 37 -14.69 13.61 -9.30
N ASP A 38 -14.45 13.03 -10.47
CA ASP A 38 -15.42 13.04 -11.58
C ASP A 38 -16.23 11.74 -11.67
N GLY A 39 -15.90 10.75 -10.83
CA GLY A 39 -16.53 9.43 -10.83
C GLY A 39 -16.07 8.54 -11.99
N GLU A 40 -15.16 9.04 -12.84
CA GLU A 40 -14.71 8.33 -14.02
C GLU A 40 -13.19 8.35 -14.16
N ASN A 41 -12.50 9.46 -14.31
CA ASN A 41 -11.10 9.52 -14.71
C ASN A 41 -10.14 9.90 -13.58
N PHE A 42 -10.58 10.66 -12.58
CA PHE A 42 -9.68 11.12 -11.52
C PHE A 42 -10.38 11.32 -10.18
N GLY A 43 -9.57 11.37 -9.14
CA GLY A 43 -10.03 11.82 -7.84
C GLY A 43 -8.90 12.11 -6.88
N VAL A 44 -9.22 12.97 -5.92
CA VAL A 44 -8.34 13.43 -4.85
C VAL A 44 -9.08 13.23 -3.54
N GLN A 45 -8.53 12.41 -2.67
CA GLN A 45 -9.03 12.17 -1.33
C GLN A 45 -8.00 12.63 -0.30
N GLU A 46 -8.48 13.14 0.83
CA GLU A 46 -7.65 13.47 1.99
C GLU A 46 -8.14 12.67 3.21
N ILE A 47 -7.19 12.12 3.95
CA ILE A 47 -7.41 11.35 5.18
C ILE A 47 -6.55 11.99 6.29
N ARG A 48 -7.18 12.29 7.42
CA ARG A 48 -6.51 12.83 8.61
C ARG A 48 -6.66 11.86 9.78
N ASP A 49 -5.53 11.33 10.24
CA ASP A 49 -5.45 10.30 11.29
C ASP A 49 -4.39 10.71 12.33
N GLU A 50 -4.84 11.22 13.48
CA GLU A 50 -3.98 11.58 14.62
C GLU A 50 -2.80 12.51 14.27
N GLY A 51 -3.01 13.48 13.38
CA GLY A 51 -1.98 14.42 12.91
C GLY A 51 -1.14 13.89 11.72
N LEU A 52 -1.42 12.69 11.22
CA LEU A 52 -1.00 12.26 9.88
C LEU A 52 -2.02 12.76 8.85
N VAL A 53 -1.54 13.32 7.75
CA VAL A 53 -2.36 13.69 6.58
C VAL A 53 -1.91 12.86 5.39
N LEU A 54 -2.79 12.00 4.90
CA LEU A 54 -2.60 11.27 3.65
C LEU A 54 -3.47 11.90 2.57
N ARG A 55 -2.84 12.35 1.49
CA ARG A 55 -3.54 12.76 0.27
C ARG A 55 -3.35 11.67 -0.78
N THR A 56 -4.43 11.10 -1.27
CA THR A 56 -4.47 10.05 -2.28
C THR A 56 -5.04 10.62 -3.57
N GLU A 57 -4.32 10.45 -4.67
CA GLU A 57 -4.65 11.04 -5.97
C GLU A 57 -4.58 9.96 -7.03
N PHE A 58 -5.66 9.74 -7.77
CA PHE A 58 -5.68 8.77 -8.86
C PHE A 58 -6.01 9.46 -10.19
N VAL A 59 -5.40 8.97 -11.27
CA VAL A 59 -5.71 9.34 -12.65
C VAL A 59 -5.76 8.06 -13.48
N LYS A 60 -6.74 7.97 -14.37
CA LYS A 60 -6.85 6.92 -15.37
C LYS A 60 -6.63 7.48 -16.76
N GLN A 61 -5.96 6.72 -17.59
CA GLN A 61 -5.79 6.99 -19.01
C GLN A 61 -6.49 5.88 -19.80
N PRO A 62 -7.70 6.13 -20.34
CA PRO A 62 -8.39 5.14 -21.15
C PRO A 62 -7.55 4.73 -22.36
N GLY A 63 -7.52 3.44 -22.67
CA GLY A 63 -6.76 2.90 -23.78
C GLY A 63 -6.84 1.38 -23.86
N GLY A 64 -6.36 0.82 -24.97
CA GLY A 64 -6.35 -0.63 -25.22
C GLY A 64 -7.73 -1.29 -25.17
N ASP A 65 -7.73 -2.62 -25.06
CA ASP A 65 -8.96 -3.44 -25.03
C ASP A 65 -9.42 -3.79 -23.59
N HIS A 66 -8.67 -3.34 -22.57
CA HIS A 66 -8.83 -3.78 -21.17
C HIS A 66 -9.02 -2.64 -20.15
N GLY A 67 -9.34 -1.43 -20.61
CA GLY A 67 -9.70 -0.30 -19.74
C GLY A 67 -8.59 0.72 -19.45
N GLY A 68 -7.41 0.51 -20.02
CA GLY A 68 -6.27 1.44 -19.99
C GLY A 68 -5.48 1.44 -18.69
N ASP A 69 -4.68 2.49 -18.54
CA ASP A 69 -3.66 2.60 -17.49
C ASP A 69 -4.19 3.41 -16.31
N TRP A 70 -3.59 3.24 -15.13
CA TRP A 70 -3.83 4.15 -14.02
C TRP A 70 -2.58 4.45 -13.22
N SER A 71 -2.56 5.63 -12.62
CA SER A 71 -1.52 6.05 -11.69
C SER A 71 -2.14 6.51 -10.38
N TRP A 72 -1.52 6.12 -9.28
CA TRP A 72 -1.92 6.46 -7.92
C TRP A 72 -0.75 7.11 -7.19
N ARG A 73 -0.92 8.36 -6.77
CA ARG A 73 0.02 9.10 -5.92
C ARG A 73 -0.52 9.16 -4.49
N VAL A 74 0.34 8.86 -3.52
CA VAL A 74 0.08 9.01 -2.09
C VAL A 74 1.10 9.96 -1.49
N THR A 75 0.62 11.11 -1.00
CA THR A 75 1.42 12.10 -0.29
C THR A 75 1.14 12.00 1.20
N ALA A 76 2.16 11.69 2.00
CA ALA A 76 2.08 11.66 3.46
C ALA A 76 2.73 12.90 4.06
N ARG A 77 2.01 13.60 4.93
CA ARG A 77 2.47 14.77 5.70
C ARG A 77 2.10 14.63 7.17
N THR A 78 2.72 15.45 8.01
CA THR A 78 2.34 15.56 9.42
C THR A 78 1.89 16.96 9.78
N GLU A 79 0.89 17.04 10.64
CA GLU A 79 0.43 18.27 11.26
C GLU A 79 1.22 18.55 12.54
N GLY A 80 1.59 19.82 12.71
CA GLY A 80 2.35 20.30 13.87
C GLY A 80 3.86 20.19 13.73
N ASN A 81 4.57 20.67 14.75
CA ASN A 81 6.03 20.84 14.75
C ASN A 81 6.77 19.70 15.48
N GLY A 82 6.13 18.54 15.62
CA GLY A 82 6.71 17.38 16.29
C GLY A 82 7.74 16.64 15.42
N PRO A 83 8.46 15.66 15.98
CA PRO A 83 9.34 14.79 15.21
C PRO A 83 8.52 14.00 14.18
N ALA A 84 9.09 13.81 12.98
CA ALA A 84 8.45 13.02 11.94
C ALA A 84 8.17 11.59 12.44
N PRO A 85 6.90 11.16 12.46
CA PRO A 85 6.56 9.80 12.84
C PRO A 85 7.10 8.84 11.80
N LEU A 86 7.44 7.64 12.25
CA LEU A 86 7.75 6.54 11.36
C LEU A 86 6.42 5.96 10.89
N LEU A 87 6.26 5.87 9.58
CA LEU A 87 5.03 5.48 8.90
C LEU A 87 5.33 4.27 8.02
N SER A 88 4.48 3.25 8.08
CA SER A 88 4.41 2.20 7.07
C SER A 88 3.16 2.39 6.21
N LEU A 89 3.36 2.43 4.90
CA LEU A 89 2.30 2.35 3.89
C LEU A 89 2.35 0.97 3.25
N PHE A 90 1.19 0.35 3.07
CA PHE A 90 1.07 -0.99 2.52
C PHE A 90 0.21 -0.92 1.26
N PHE A 91 0.85 -1.08 0.10
CA PHE A 91 0.15 -1.17 -1.18
C PHE A 91 -0.03 -2.64 -1.52
N TYR A 92 -1.24 -3.03 -1.92
CA TYR A 92 -1.48 -4.43 -2.25
C TYR A 92 -2.24 -4.60 -3.54
N VAL A 93 -2.06 -5.78 -4.14
CA VAL A 93 -2.88 -6.35 -5.21
C VAL A 93 -3.34 -7.72 -4.74
N ALA A 94 -4.63 -8.03 -4.88
CA ALA A 94 -5.18 -9.32 -4.51
C ALA A 94 -6.05 -9.92 -5.62
N THR A 95 -6.27 -11.23 -5.55
CA THR A 95 -7.24 -11.96 -6.39
C THR A 95 -8.23 -12.71 -5.52
N ASP A 96 -9.42 -12.98 -6.05
CA ASP A 96 -10.49 -13.76 -5.40
C ASP A 96 -10.57 -15.20 -5.93
N GLY A 97 -9.48 -15.69 -6.53
CA GLY A 97 -9.35 -17.04 -7.09
C GLY A 97 -9.45 -17.16 -8.59
N GLN A 98 -9.61 -16.03 -9.29
CA GLN A 98 -9.38 -15.93 -10.72
C GLN A 98 -8.14 -15.08 -10.99
N GLY A 99 -7.34 -15.50 -11.97
CA GLY A 99 -6.09 -14.83 -12.31
C GLY A 99 -4.90 -15.28 -11.47
N THR A 100 -3.72 -14.73 -11.80
CA THR A 100 -2.47 -15.03 -11.10
C THR A 100 -1.70 -13.76 -10.79
N LEU A 101 -0.93 -13.75 -9.71
CA LEU A 101 -0.01 -12.69 -9.33
C LEU A 101 1.39 -13.25 -9.11
N ARG A 102 2.41 -12.54 -9.59
CA ARG A 102 3.83 -12.87 -9.46
C ARG A 102 4.61 -11.66 -8.97
N PRO A 103 5.42 -11.80 -7.90
CA PRO A 103 6.22 -10.69 -7.39
C PRO A 103 7.49 -10.49 -8.21
N VAL A 104 7.80 -9.24 -8.56
CA VAL A 104 9.09 -8.82 -9.12
C VAL A 104 9.87 -8.12 -8.00
N LEU A 105 10.90 -8.80 -7.49
CA LEU A 105 11.67 -8.32 -6.34
C LEU A 105 12.98 -7.67 -6.77
N GLU A 106 13.29 -6.53 -6.18
CA GLU A 106 14.61 -5.91 -6.19
C GLU A 106 15.34 -6.16 -4.86
N ASN A 107 16.62 -6.51 -4.95
CA ASN A 107 17.50 -6.73 -3.79
C ASN A 107 16.90 -7.71 -2.75
N GLY A 108 16.05 -8.65 -3.20
CA GLY A 108 15.40 -9.69 -2.40
C GLY A 108 14.35 -9.23 -1.39
N THR A 109 14.09 -7.93 -1.24
CA THR A 109 13.22 -7.40 -0.17
C THR A 109 12.24 -6.32 -0.64
N ARG A 110 12.56 -5.58 -1.70
CA ARG A 110 11.68 -4.56 -2.26
C ARG A 110 10.80 -5.18 -3.34
N LEU A 111 9.49 -5.12 -3.18
CA LEU A 111 8.54 -5.49 -4.24
C LEU A 111 8.48 -4.33 -5.23
N ALA A 112 9.20 -4.47 -6.35
CA ALA A 112 9.30 -3.43 -7.37
C ALA A 112 8.08 -3.42 -8.28
N ALA A 113 7.56 -4.61 -8.62
CA ALA A 113 6.33 -4.75 -9.38
C ALA A 113 5.56 -6.03 -9.03
N VAL A 114 4.31 -6.09 -9.46
CA VAL A 114 3.46 -7.28 -9.49
C VAL A 114 3.03 -7.50 -10.94
N GLU A 115 3.49 -8.59 -11.53
CA GLU A 115 2.98 -9.08 -12.81
C GLU A 115 1.75 -9.93 -12.52
N GLY A 116 0.67 -9.73 -13.27
CA GLY A 116 -0.55 -10.48 -13.05
C GLY A 116 -1.35 -10.73 -14.29
N THR A 117 -2.32 -11.62 -14.15
CA THR A 117 -3.32 -11.92 -15.16
C THR A 117 -4.70 -11.89 -14.54
N ALA A 118 -5.68 -11.28 -15.18
CA ALA A 118 -7.08 -11.31 -14.75
C ALA A 118 -8.01 -11.31 -15.96
N GLN A 119 -9.19 -11.92 -15.83
CA GLN A 119 -10.11 -12.12 -16.95
C GLN A 119 -10.51 -10.80 -17.64
N GLU A 120 -10.71 -9.72 -16.89
CA GLU A 120 -11.10 -8.42 -17.45
C GLU A 120 -9.92 -7.53 -17.84
N LEU A 121 -8.73 -7.76 -17.27
CA LEU A 121 -7.55 -6.91 -17.47
C LEU A 121 -6.56 -7.50 -18.50
N GLY A 122 -6.68 -8.78 -18.84
CA GLY A 122 -5.63 -9.49 -19.54
C GLY A 122 -4.37 -9.61 -18.67
N ASP A 123 -3.22 -9.52 -19.30
CA ASP A 123 -1.93 -9.40 -18.62
C ASP A 123 -1.73 -7.94 -18.18
N PHE A 124 -1.27 -7.73 -16.95
CA PHE A 124 -1.05 -6.41 -16.39
C PHE A 124 0.19 -6.38 -15.49
N THR A 125 0.77 -5.20 -15.31
CA THR A 125 1.88 -4.95 -14.40
C THR A 125 1.57 -3.79 -13.48
N VAL A 126 1.62 -4.02 -12.16
CA VAL A 126 1.56 -2.96 -11.15
C VAL A 126 2.96 -2.65 -10.66
N THR A 127 3.48 -1.46 -10.96
CA THR A 127 4.81 -0.99 -10.59
C THR A 127 4.75 -0.08 -9.36
N PHE A 128 5.63 -0.31 -8.39
CA PHE A 128 5.81 0.54 -7.22
C PHE A 128 7.08 1.37 -7.37
N LEU A 129 6.96 2.70 -7.40
CA LEU A 129 8.11 3.59 -7.52
C LEU A 129 8.78 3.85 -6.17
N PRO A 130 10.11 4.12 -6.13
CA PRO A 130 10.77 4.55 -4.91
C PRO A 130 10.15 5.84 -4.36
N PRO A 131 10.04 5.99 -3.02
CA PRO A 131 9.49 7.20 -2.43
C PRO A 131 10.39 8.40 -2.71
N THR A 132 9.80 9.57 -2.88
CA THR A 132 10.51 10.86 -3.07
C THR A 132 10.14 11.86 -1.98
N GLY A 133 10.90 12.96 -1.93
CA GLY A 133 10.49 14.14 -1.17
C GLY A 133 9.32 14.86 -1.82
N GLU A 134 8.56 15.65 -1.06
CA GLU A 134 7.42 16.39 -1.60
C GLU A 134 7.81 17.41 -2.68
N GLY A 135 9.02 17.95 -2.63
CA GLY A 135 9.57 18.85 -3.65
C GLY A 135 10.06 18.14 -4.93
N GLY A 136 9.85 16.83 -5.07
CA GLY A 136 10.42 16.06 -6.17
C GLY A 136 11.94 15.86 -6.08
N GLU A 137 12.54 16.19 -4.93
CA GLU A 137 13.91 15.82 -4.61
C GLU A 137 14.03 14.30 -4.63
N GLY A 138 15.23 13.80 -4.97
CA GLY A 138 15.52 12.40 -5.27
C GLY A 138 15.08 11.37 -4.22
N PRO A 139 15.43 10.09 -4.42
CA PRO A 139 14.85 8.99 -3.64
C PRO A 139 15.06 9.20 -2.14
N LYS A 140 13.95 9.14 -1.39
CA LYS A 140 13.95 9.23 0.07
C LYS A 140 14.36 7.87 0.64
N TYR A 141 15.11 7.89 1.74
CA TYR A 141 15.42 6.66 2.46
C TYR A 141 14.14 5.99 2.96
N ALA A 142 13.97 4.72 2.62
CA ALA A 142 12.88 3.87 3.08
C ALA A 142 13.38 2.45 3.34
N SER A 143 12.70 1.74 4.23
CA SER A 143 12.87 0.30 4.43
C SER A 143 11.69 -0.44 3.81
N TYR A 144 11.98 -1.57 3.17
CA TYR A 144 10.99 -2.34 2.41
C TYR A 144 10.78 -3.72 3.02
N ASN A 145 9.52 -4.13 3.04
CA ASN A 145 9.11 -5.50 3.28
C ASN A 145 8.05 -5.87 2.24
N PHE A 146 7.85 -7.15 2.02
CA PHE A 146 6.74 -7.62 1.21
C PHE A 146 6.09 -8.85 1.85
N LEU A 147 4.84 -9.10 1.48
CA LEU A 147 4.09 -10.28 1.86
C LEU A 147 3.50 -10.89 0.59
N ALA A 148 3.84 -12.14 0.33
CA ALA A 148 3.14 -12.99 -0.63
C ALA A 148 2.33 -14.03 0.14
N ALA A 149 1.01 -14.02 -0.02
CA ALA A 149 0.14 -14.87 0.79
C ALA A 149 -1.04 -15.42 0.02
N GLY A 150 -1.48 -16.61 0.43
CA GLY A 150 -2.78 -17.13 0.04
C GLY A 150 -3.87 -16.49 0.91
N VAL A 151 -4.96 -16.05 0.29
CA VAL A 151 -6.10 -15.44 0.98
C VAL A 151 -7.35 -16.30 0.86
N PRO A 152 -8.03 -16.67 1.96
CA PRO A 152 -9.30 -17.39 1.90
C PRO A 152 -10.43 -16.57 1.27
N GLY A 153 -10.31 -15.24 1.32
CA GLY A 153 -11.20 -14.30 0.65
C GLY A 153 -10.78 -12.85 0.93
N LEU A 154 -11.24 -11.92 0.09
CA LEU A 154 -10.86 -10.50 0.17
C LEU A 154 -11.23 -9.83 1.51
N HIS A 155 -12.28 -10.31 2.17
CA HIS A 155 -12.70 -9.81 3.49
C HIS A 155 -11.70 -10.15 4.60
N ARG A 156 -10.75 -11.08 4.37
CA ARG A 156 -9.73 -11.49 5.35
C ARG A 156 -8.40 -10.73 5.21
N LEU A 157 -8.30 -9.81 4.25
CA LEU A 157 -7.03 -9.12 3.95
C LEU A 157 -6.45 -8.40 5.16
N THR A 158 -7.26 -7.62 5.90
CA THR A 158 -6.78 -6.89 7.08
C THR A 158 -6.29 -7.84 8.17
N ASP A 159 -7.01 -8.92 8.44
CA ASP A 159 -6.66 -9.90 9.47
C ASP A 159 -5.36 -10.63 9.11
N LEU A 160 -5.21 -11.03 7.85
CA LEU A 160 -3.99 -11.65 7.35
C LEU A 160 -2.80 -10.70 7.50
N VAL A 161 -2.92 -9.45 7.06
CA VAL A 161 -1.83 -8.47 7.16
C VAL A 161 -1.46 -8.24 8.63
N ARG A 162 -2.45 -8.02 9.50
CA ARG A 162 -2.25 -7.87 10.94
C ARG A 162 -1.56 -9.10 11.56
N HIS A 163 -1.97 -10.31 11.17
CA HIS A 163 -1.35 -11.55 11.62
C HIS A 163 0.07 -11.74 11.07
N SER A 164 0.42 -11.13 9.94
CA SER A 164 1.75 -11.23 9.34
C SER A 164 2.78 -10.27 9.93
N LEU A 165 2.33 -9.21 10.63
CA LEU A 165 3.22 -8.22 11.23
C LEU A 165 4.10 -8.86 12.32
N ARG A 166 5.39 -8.58 12.27
CA ARG A 166 6.40 -9.04 13.24
C ARG A 166 7.23 -7.84 13.70
N GLU A 167 7.52 -7.79 14.99
CA GLU A 167 8.59 -6.93 15.48
C GLU A 167 9.94 -7.53 15.09
N GLY A 168 10.87 -6.69 14.64
CA GLY A 168 12.21 -7.17 14.29
C GLY A 168 12.94 -6.24 13.34
N PRO A 169 12.34 -5.86 12.20
CA PRO A 169 12.95 -4.95 11.25
C PRO A 169 13.38 -3.62 11.88
N VAL A 170 14.49 -3.08 11.38
CA VAL A 170 15.10 -1.86 11.91
C VAL A 170 15.25 -0.81 10.81
N PHE A 171 14.49 0.27 10.95
CA PHE A 171 14.62 1.46 10.12
C PHE A 171 15.91 2.17 10.48
N SER A 172 16.83 2.31 9.51
CA SER A 172 18.22 2.73 9.75
C SER A 172 18.69 3.82 8.77
N PRO A 173 18.03 4.99 8.69
CA PRO A 173 18.43 6.08 7.80
C PRO A 173 19.86 6.58 8.09
N PRO A 174 20.64 6.98 7.07
CA PRO A 174 21.97 7.56 7.26
C PRO A 174 21.94 8.80 8.16
N GLY A 175 22.84 8.87 9.14
CA GLY A 175 22.99 10.03 10.04
C GLY A 175 21.84 10.23 11.03
N ARG A 176 20.94 9.25 11.19
CA ARG A 176 19.75 9.33 12.04
C ARG A 176 19.65 8.10 12.96
N PRO A 177 18.97 8.21 14.12
CA PRO A 177 18.80 7.09 15.04
C PRO A 177 18.05 5.91 14.43
N ARG A 178 18.47 4.70 14.78
CA ARG A 178 17.79 3.45 14.37
C ARG A 178 16.49 3.28 15.15
N ARG A 179 15.42 2.88 14.47
CA ARG A 179 14.10 2.67 15.06
C ARG A 179 13.57 1.30 14.67
N ARG A 180 13.08 0.53 15.65
CA ARG A 180 12.37 -0.73 15.37
C ARG A 180 10.98 -0.43 14.83
N TYR A 181 10.48 -1.29 13.95
CA TYR A 181 9.14 -1.19 13.39
C TYR A 181 8.53 -2.58 13.15
N PHE A 182 7.21 -2.63 13.03
CA PHE A 182 6.50 -3.84 12.62
C PHE A 182 6.61 -4.03 11.10
N GLY A 183 7.21 -5.13 10.67
CA GLY A 183 7.31 -5.49 9.25
C GLY A 183 6.56 -6.77 8.93
N VAL A 184 6.03 -6.86 7.71
CA VAL A 184 5.50 -8.11 7.15
C VAL A 184 6.63 -9.05 6.71
N SER A 185 6.30 -10.33 6.56
CA SER A 185 7.25 -11.41 6.21
C SER A 185 6.92 -12.02 4.85
N GLY A 186 7.94 -12.37 4.07
CA GLY A 186 7.87 -12.69 2.63
C GLY A 186 6.83 -13.73 2.21
N THR A 187 6.48 -14.70 3.06
CA THR A 187 5.37 -15.63 2.82
C THR A 187 4.43 -15.72 4.01
N GLY A 188 3.13 -15.89 3.75
CA GLY A 188 2.13 -16.05 4.80
C GLY A 188 0.85 -16.76 4.34
N ALA A 189 0.08 -17.23 5.31
CA ALA A 189 -1.29 -17.75 5.14
C ALA A 189 -2.02 -17.67 6.48
N LEU A 190 -3.36 -17.65 6.46
CA LEU A 190 -4.15 -17.81 7.69
C LEU A 190 -4.24 -19.30 8.06
N PRO A 191 -3.99 -19.68 9.33
CA PRO A 191 -4.12 -21.07 9.76
C PRO A 191 -5.58 -21.57 9.65
N GLY A 192 -5.75 -22.79 9.13
CA GLY A 192 -7.05 -23.49 9.14
C GLY A 192 -8.05 -23.09 8.05
N GLU A 193 -7.71 -22.16 7.17
CA GLU A 193 -8.56 -21.76 6.04
C GLU A 193 -7.80 -21.93 4.71
N PRO A 194 -8.32 -22.72 3.75
CA PRO A 194 -7.66 -22.90 2.46
C PRO A 194 -7.70 -21.59 1.66
N PRO A 195 -6.61 -21.21 0.98
CA PRO A 195 -6.59 -20.00 0.17
C PRO A 195 -7.48 -20.17 -1.07
N GLN A 196 -8.27 -19.16 -1.36
CA GLN A 196 -9.06 -19.06 -2.58
C GLN A 196 -8.38 -18.16 -3.61
N GLY A 197 -7.59 -17.17 -3.18
CA GLY A 197 -6.83 -16.28 -4.06
C GLY A 197 -5.44 -15.93 -3.52
N GLN A 198 -4.83 -14.91 -4.11
CA GLN A 198 -3.48 -14.45 -3.77
C GLN A 198 -3.50 -13.00 -3.26
N LEU A 199 -2.54 -12.66 -2.41
CA LEU A 199 -2.21 -11.30 -1.98
C LEU A 199 -0.72 -11.08 -2.22
N LEU A 200 -0.38 -10.04 -2.96
CA LEU A 200 0.95 -9.45 -2.97
C LEU A 200 0.86 -8.05 -2.36
N LEU A 201 1.61 -7.83 -1.28
CA LEU A 201 1.60 -6.57 -0.54
C LEU A 201 3.03 -6.04 -0.41
N HIS A 202 3.21 -4.79 -0.78
CA HIS A 202 4.42 -4.01 -0.65
C HIS A 202 4.30 -3.08 0.56
N GLN A 203 5.14 -3.28 1.58
CA GLN A 203 5.27 -2.37 2.71
C GLN A 203 6.47 -1.44 2.50
N VAL A 204 6.20 -0.14 2.55
CA VAL A 204 7.22 0.92 2.53
C VAL A 204 7.20 1.64 3.87
N THR A 205 8.33 1.60 4.58
CA THR A 205 8.47 2.24 5.89
C THR A 205 9.44 3.41 5.83
N LEU A 206 8.96 4.62 6.16
CA LEU A 206 9.70 5.87 6.01
C LEU A 206 9.21 6.95 7.01
N GLU A 207 9.90 8.08 7.04
CA GLU A 207 9.46 9.27 7.79
C GLU A 207 8.73 10.23 6.85
N ALA A 208 7.64 10.86 7.27
CA ALA A 208 6.98 11.94 6.50
C ALA A 208 7.81 13.25 6.57
N PRO A 209 7.69 14.19 5.61
CA PRO A 209 6.83 14.16 4.43
C PRO A 209 7.41 13.30 3.30
N ALA A 210 6.57 12.56 2.58
CA ALA A 210 6.99 11.72 1.47
C ALA A 210 5.90 11.55 0.41
N VAL A 211 6.32 11.28 -0.82
CA VAL A 211 5.43 10.96 -1.94
C VAL A 211 5.75 9.56 -2.44
N LEU A 212 4.72 8.77 -2.68
CA LEU A 212 4.81 7.42 -3.21
C LEU A 212 3.89 7.29 -4.41
N GLU A 213 4.32 6.56 -5.43
CA GLU A 213 3.57 6.40 -6.67
C GLU A 213 3.49 4.92 -7.06
N VAL A 214 2.31 4.54 -7.54
CA VAL A 214 1.99 3.22 -8.06
C VAL A 214 1.37 3.39 -9.43
N ALA A 215 1.85 2.64 -10.41
CA ALA A 215 1.32 2.65 -11.78
C ALA A 215 0.83 1.25 -12.15
N LEU A 216 -0.28 1.17 -12.87
CA LEU A 216 -0.70 -0.04 -13.58
C LEU A 216 -0.62 0.24 -15.08
N GLU A 217 -0.01 -0.71 -15.76
CA GLU A 217 0.13 -0.82 -17.22
C GLU A 217 -0.34 -2.21 -17.68
#